data_AF-A0A3D5BIJ7-F1
#
_entry.id   AF-A0A3D5BIJ7-F1
#
_cell.length_a   1.000
_cell.length_b   1.000
_cell.length_c   1.000
_cell.angle_alpha   90.00
_cell.angle_beta   90.00
_cell.angle_gamma   90.00
#
_symmetry.space_group_name_H-M   'P 1'
#
loop_
_entity.id
_entity.type
_entity.pdbx_description
1 polymer ?
#
loop_
_entity_poly.entity_id
_entity_poly.type
_entity_poly.pdbx_seq_one_letter_code
_entity_poly.pdbx_strand_id
1 'polypeptide(L)' 'MKTMHTNRAAVALLWTQDLLLIQASRMPKADEAKWLHAAKTPILMLHYASENVQEVATRISNARIERFVRNRHGRRLPA' A
#
# COMPACT_ATOMS: atom_id res chain seq x y z
N MET A 1 -14.87 18.90 11.62
CA MET A 1 -15.03 17.43 11.74
C MET A 1 -14.79 16.65 10.44
N LYS A 2 -15.06 17.17 9.23
CA LYS A 2 -14.82 16.44 7.96
C LYS A 2 -13.36 15.93 7.78
N THR A 3 -12.37 16.73 8.18
CA THR A 3 -10.93 16.39 8.08
C THR A 3 -10.51 15.17 8.90
N MET A 4 -11.21 14.82 9.97
CA MET A 4 -10.84 13.68 10.82
C MET A 4 -11.27 12.34 10.21
N HIS A 5 -12.46 12.31 9.58
CA HIS A 5 -12.98 11.11 8.91
C HIS A 5 -12.23 10.82 7.60
N THR A 6 -11.85 11.86 6.85
CA THR A 6 -11.06 11.76 5.62
C THR A 6 -9.68 11.14 5.88
N ASN A 7 -9.07 11.48 7.03
CA ASN A 7 -7.75 10.94 7.40
C ASN A 7 -7.82 9.48 7.85
N ARG A 8 -8.90 9.08 8.54
CA ARG A 8 -9.12 7.67 8.93
C ARG A 8 -9.28 6.75 7.72
N ALA A 9 -9.93 7.23 6.66
CA ALA A 9 -10.06 6.48 5.41
C ALA A 9 -8.69 6.20 4.77
N ALA A 10 -7.84 7.22 4.66
CA ALA A 10 -6.48 7.06 4.12
C ALA A 10 -5.63 6.07 4.94
N VAL A 11 -5.70 6.14 6.27
CA VAL A 11 -5.01 5.20 7.16
C VAL A 11 -5.52 3.77 6.95
N ALA A 12 -6.84 3.57 6.87
CA ALA A 12 -7.43 2.26 6.62
C ALA A 12 -6.96 1.68 5.28
N LEU A 13 -6.91 2.48 4.21
CA LEU A 13 -6.43 2.04 2.89
C LEU A 13 -4.95 1.64 2.92
N LEU A 14 -4.11 2.40 3.63
CA LEU A 14 -2.70 2.07 3.84
C LEU A 14 -2.53 0.77 4.64
N TRP A 15 -3.35 0.52 5.66
CA TRP A 15 -3.34 -0.75 6.40
C TRP A 15 -3.77 -1.93 5.53
N THR A 16 -4.84 -1.78 4.75
CA THR A 16 -5.30 -2.81 3.82
C THR A 16 -4.20 -3.20 2.83
N GLN A 17 -3.48 -2.23 2.27
CA GLN A 17 -2.34 -2.50 1.40
C GLN A 17 -1.26 -3.33 2.11
N ASP A 18 -0.94 -3.01 3.35
CA ASP A 18 0.11 -3.71 4.11
C ASP A 18 -0.26 -5.18 4.34
N LEU A 19 -1.53 -5.46 4.68
CA LEU A 19 -2.04 -6.82 4.81
C LEU A 19 -1.95 -7.61 3.49
N LEU A 20 -2.25 -6.97 2.35
CA LEU A 20 -2.13 -7.59 1.04
C LEU A 20 -0.67 -7.90 0.65
N LEU A 21 0.27 -7.02 1.01
CA LEU A 21 1.70 -7.26 0.83
C LEU A 21 2.21 -8.39 1.73
N ILE A 22 1.77 -8.44 2.99
CA ILE A 22 2.08 -9.56 3.90
C ILE A 22 1.56 -10.88 3.30
N GLN A 23 0.33 -10.88 2.78
CA GLN A 23 -0.22 -12.05 2.11
C GLN A 23 0.62 -12.44 0.90
N ALA A 24 0.96 -11.49 0.02
CA ALA A 24 1.81 -11.72 -1.15
C ALA A 24 3.16 -12.36 -0.77
N SER A 25 3.76 -11.98 0.37
CA SER A 25 5.04 -12.55 0.83
C SER A 25 5.00 -14.06 1.10
N ARG A 26 3.82 -14.58 1.44
CA ARG A 26 3.59 -15.98 1.82
C ARG A 26 3.11 -16.85 0.65
N MET A 27 2.82 -16.24 -0.50
CA MET A 27 2.24 -16.95 -1.64
C MET A 27 3.31 -17.57 -2.55
N PRO A 28 2.97 -18.63 -3.29
CA PRO A 28 3.78 -19.09 -4.42
C PRO A 28 3.94 -17.98 -5.46
N LYS A 29 5.08 -17.95 -6.18
CA LYS A 29 5.39 -16.90 -7.18
C LYS A 29 4.28 -16.70 -8.23
N ALA A 30 3.58 -17.76 -8.60
CA ALA A 30 2.49 -17.71 -9.58
C ALA A 30 1.28 -16.87 -9.09
N ASP A 31 1.02 -16.87 -7.79
CA ASP A 31 -0.09 -16.12 -7.18
C ASP A 31 0.36 -14.81 -6.53
N GLU A 32 1.63 -14.68 -6.16
CA GLU A 32 2.23 -13.44 -5.62
C GLU A 32 1.92 -12.21 -6.48
N ALA A 33 1.98 -12.35 -7.81
CA ALA A 33 1.67 -11.27 -8.74
C ALA A 33 0.22 -10.76 -8.62
N LYS A 34 -0.76 -11.66 -8.37
CA LYS A 34 -2.17 -11.29 -8.18
C LYS A 34 -2.35 -10.47 -6.91
N TRP A 35 -1.70 -10.89 -5.81
CA TRP A 35 -1.76 -10.18 -4.53
C TRP A 35 -1.01 -8.84 -4.57
N LEU A 36 0.12 -8.77 -5.29
CA LEU A 36 0.83 -7.52 -5.52
C LEU A 36 0.01 -6.53 -6.36
N HIS A 37 -0.72 -7.03 -7.36
CA HIS A 37 -1.66 -6.20 -8.12
C HIS A 37 -2.79 -5.68 -7.21
N ALA A 38 -3.39 -6.54 -6.39
CA ALA A 38 -4.41 -6.14 -5.43
C ALA A 38 -3.89 -5.10 -4.42
N ALA A 39 -2.63 -5.21 -3.97
CA ALA A 39 -2.02 -4.24 -3.05
C ALA A 39 -1.85 -2.82 -3.66
N LYS A 40 -1.89 -2.67 -4.98
CA LYS A 40 -1.85 -1.37 -5.67
C LYS A 40 -3.22 -0.67 -5.68
N THR A 41 -4.31 -1.42 -5.53
CA THR A 41 -5.67 -0.91 -5.72
C THR A 41 -6.21 -0.03 -4.59
N PRO A 42 -5.98 -0.31 -3.29
CA PRO A 42 -6.55 0.48 -2.20
C PRO A 42 -6.26 1.99 -2.28
N ILE A 43 -5.10 2.36 -2.80
CA ILE A 43 -4.66 3.76 -2.89
C ILE A 43 -5.42 4.52 -3.99
N LEU A 44 -5.95 3.82 -4.99
CA LEU A 44 -6.84 4.40 -6.00
C LEU A 44 -8.20 4.81 -5.40
N MET A 45 -8.54 4.34 -4.20
CA MET A 45 -9.79 4.67 -3.50
C MET A 45 -9.65 5.87 -2.54
N LEU A 46 -8.54 6.62 -2.61
CA LEU A 46 -8.27 7.79 -1.77
C LEU A 46 -9.14 9.03 -2.06
N HIS A 47 -10.18 8.91 -2.91
CA HIS A 47 -11.10 10.01 -3.25
C HIS A 47 -11.76 10.68 -2.03
N TYR A 48 -11.81 10.00 -0.88
CA TYR A 48 -12.36 10.52 0.37
C TYR A 48 -11.34 11.21 1.28
N ALA A 49 -10.05 11.28 0.91
CA ALA A 49 -9.01 11.98 1.66
C ALA A 49 -8.84 13.43 1.16
N SER A 50 -8.30 14.33 1.99
CA SER A 50 -7.89 15.67 1.52
C SER A 50 -6.67 15.56 0.59
N GLU A 51 -6.49 16.52 -0.33
CA GLU A 51 -5.40 16.49 -1.33
C GLU A 51 -4.02 16.24 -0.71
N ASN A 52 -3.66 16.96 0.36
CA ASN A 52 -2.39 16.76 1.07
C ASN A 52 -2.24 15.33 1.61
N VAL A 53 -3.33 14.72 2.09
CA VAL A 53 -3.32 13.35 2.62
C VAL A 53 -3.28 12.33 1.48
N GLN A 54 -3.94 12.61 0.37
CA GLN A 54 -3.86 11.77 -0.84
C GLN A 54 -2.41 11.70 -1.33
N GLU A 55 -1.71 12.83 -1.40
CA GLU A 55 -0.32 12.89 -1.82
C GLU A 55 0.59 12.09 -0.88
N VAL A 56 0.49 12.35 0.44
CA VAL A 56 1.30 11.65 1.44
C VAL A 56 1.04 10.14 1.43
N ALA A 57 -0.23 9.72 1.39
CA ALA A 57 -0.59 8.30 1.34
C ALA A 57 -0.09 7.62 0.06
N THR A 58 -0.16 8.30 -1.09
CA THR A 58 0.37 7.79 -2.36
C THR A 58 1.88 7.57 -2.29
N ARG A 59 2.63 8.53 -1.74
CA ARG A 59 4.09 8.40 -1.55
C ARG A 59 4.45 7.24 -0.63
N ILE A 60 3.76 7.11 0.51
CA ILE A 60 3.96 5.99 1.46
C ILE A 60 3.70 4.66 0.76
N SER A 61 2.60 4.56 0.01
CA SER A 61 2.23 3.36 -0.73
C SER A 61 3.30 2.93 -1.73
N ASN A 62 3.76 3.86 -2.56
CA ASN A 62 4.78 3.56 -3.57
C ASN A 62 6.07 3.06 -2.92
N ALA A 63 6.50 3.70 -1.83
CA ALA A 63 7.66 3.27 -1.06
C ALA A 63 7.51 1.85 -0.49
N ARG A 64 6.32 1.49 0.01
CA ARG A 64 6.03 0.14 0.54
C ARG A 64 6.09 -0.93 -0.54
N ILE A 65 5.46 -0.68 -1.69
CA ILE A 65 5.47 -1.62 -2.81
C ILE A 65 6.89 -1.80 -3.34
N GLU A 66 7.62 -0.71 -3.53
CA GLU A 66 9.00 -0.77 -3.98
C GLU A 66 9.88 -1.56 -3.01
N ARG A 67 9.78 -1.26 -1.72
CA ARG A 67 10.48 -2.01 -0.66
C ARG A 67 10.13 -3.49 -0.70
N PHE A 68 8.85 -3.83 -0.83
CA PHE A 68 8.40 -5.21 -0.94
C PHE A 68 9.05 -5.92 -2.14
N VAL A 69 8.91 -5.35 -3.33
CA VAL A 69 9.44 -5.94 -4.58
C VAL A 69 10.95 -6.13 -4.48
N ARG A 70 11.68 -5.10 -4.04
CA ARG A 70 13.14 -5.15 -3.92
C ARG A 70 13.59 -6.19 -2.88
N ASN A 71 12.91 -6.28 -1.73
CA ASN A 71 13.19 -7.30 -0.71
C ASN A 71 12.96 -8.73 -1.23
N ARG A 72 11.93 -8.96 -2.06
CA ARG A 72 11.66 -10.26 -2.69
C ARG A 72 12.72 -10.66 -3.71
N HIS A 73 13.33 -9.68 -4.40
CA HIS A 73 14.45 -9.91 -5.31
C HIS A 73 15.83 -9.95 -4.62
N GLY A 74 15.88 -9.99 -3.28
CA GLY A 74 17.14 -10.00 -2.53
C GLY A 74 17.89 -8.66 -2.51
N ARG A 75 17.31 -7.60 -3.09
CA ARG A 75 17.87 -6.23 -3.12
C ARG A 75 17.30 -5.43 -1.96
N ARG A 76 17.70 -5.73 -0.72
CA ARG A 76 17.09 -5.09 0.46
C ARG A 76 17.25 -3.56 0.45
N LEU A 77 16.16 -2.84 0.72
CA LEU A 77 16.21 -1.42 1.11
C LEU A 77 16.28 -1.31 2.64
N PRO A 78 17.01 -0.32 3.19
CA PRO A 78 17.00 -0.07 4.63
C PRO A 78 15.58 0.26 5.14
N ALA A 79 15.35 -0.07 6.42
CA ALA A 79 14.07 0.04 7.11
C ALA A 79 13.58 1.48 7.22
#